data_AF-A0A848S0E0-F1
#
_entry.id   AF-A0A848S0E0-F1
#
_cell.length_a   1.000
_cell.length_b   1.000
_cell.length_c   1.000
_cell.angle_alpha   90.00
_cell.angle_beta   90.00
_cell.angle_gamma   90.00
#
_symmetry.space_group_name_H-M   'P 1'
#
loop_
_entity.id
_entity.type
_entity.pdbx_description
1 polymer ?
#
loop_
_entity_poly.entity_id
_entity_poly.type
_entity_poly.pdbx_seq_one_letter_code
_entity_poly.pdbx_strand_id
1 'polypeptide(L)'
;MSTVGYGNGARSKYDPVLWLVGEIRDLLDSGTVGLYEFIWVFRGAELDAADSQLRSYAMAALSLLESEEALQRVRLTWPQESSEQTSGEALSPHSWDEPGGDGTYLAVTRL
;
A
#
# COMPACT_ATOMS: atom_id res chain seq x y z
N MET A 1 38.15 7.48 -8.98
CA MET A 1 37.11 6.87 -8.13
C MET A 1 36.11 7.97 -7.83
N SER A 2 35.04 8.03 -8.61
CA SER A 2 34.00 9.05 -8.44
C SER A 2 32.71 8.33 -8.03
N THR A 3 32.26 8.66 -6.82
CA THR A 3 30.99 8.24 -6.24
C THR A 3 29.86 8.73 -7.15
N VAL A 4 29.15 7.79 -7.78
CA VAL A 4 27.89 8.10 -8.46
C VAL A 4 26.84 8.27 -7.37
N GLY A 5 26.55 9.53 -7.04
CA GLY A 5 25.39 9.87 -6.24
C GLY A 5 24.13 9.53 -7.03
N TYR A 6 23.30 8.64 -6.50
CA TYR A 6 21.94 8.45 -6.99
C TYR A 6 21.16 9.72 -6.66
N GLY A 7 21.18 10.66 -7.60
CA GLY A 7 20.49 11.94 -7.52
C GLY A 7 18.99 11.73 -7.47
N ASN A 8 18.45 11.93 -6.28
CA ASN A 8 17.03 12.00 -5.93
C ASN A 8 16.42 13.30 -6.52
N GLY A 9 16.09 13.30 -7.82
CA GLY A 9 15.78 14.55 -8.55
C GLY A 9 14.70 14.48 -9.63
N ALA A 10 13.89 13.43 -9.70
CA ALA A 10 12.96 13.22 -10.82
C ALA A 10 11.48 12.92 -10.45
N ARG A 11 11.03 13.19 -9.21
CA ARG A 11 9.71 12.70 -8.74
C ARG A 11 8.53 13.69 -8.79
N SER A 12 8.63 14.77 -9.56
CA SER A 12 7.56 15.81 -9.64
C SER A 12 6.66 15.74 -10.89
N LYS A 13 6.70 14.66 -11.70
CA LYS A 13 5.92 14.57 -12.97
C LYS A 13 4.85 13.48 -13.04
N TYR A 14 4.74 12.61 -12.05
CA TYR A 14 3.81 11.47 -12.09
C TYR A 14 2.68 11.65 -11.09
N ASP A 15 1.48 11.25 -11.49
CA ASP A 15 0.33 11.18 -10.60
C ASP A 15 0.66 10.21 -9.44
N PRO A 16 0.63 10.66 -8.17
CA PRO A 16 0.99 9.83 -7.03
C PRO A 16 0.17 8.55 -6.91
N VAL A 17 -1.09 8.57 -7.37
CA VAL A 17 -1.99 7.42 -7.37
C VAL A 17 -1.53 6.41 -8.41
N LEU A 18 -1.31 6.85 -9.66
CA LEU A 18 -0.88 5.94 -10.74
C LEU A 18 0.52 5.36 -10.49
N TRP A 19 1.42 6.16 -9.93
CA TRP A 19 2.72 5.67 -9.51
C TRP A 19 2.58 4.60 -8.42
N LEU A 20 1.80 4.87 -7.37
CA LEU A 20 1.56 3.90 -6.30
C LEU A 20 0.92 2.60 -6.82
N VAL A 21 -0.05 2.69 -7.73
CA VAL A 21 -0.65 1.50 -8.37
C VAL A 21 0.41 0.61 -9.02
N GLY A 22 1.40 1.20 -9.69
CA GLY A 22 2.53 0.46 -10.25
C GLY A 22 3.34 -0.26 -9.17
N GLU A 23 3.74 0.44 -8.12
CA GLU A 23 4.54 -0.14 -7.03
C GLU A 23 3.77 -1.25 -6.30
N ILE A 24 2.46 -1.07 -6.04
CA ILE A 24 1.64 -2.08 -5.37
C ILE A 24 1.44 -3.32 -6.24
N ARG A 25 1.35 -3.17 -7.57
CA ARG A 25 1.30 -4.32 -8.50
C ARG A 25 2.56 -5.17 -8.40
N ASP A 26 3.72 -4.54 -8.39
CA ASP A 26 5.01 -5.24 -8.26
C ASP A 26 5.10 -5.97 -6.91
N LEU A 27 4.56 -5.38 -5.84
CA LEU A 27 4.47 -6.05 -4.53
C LEU A 27 3.46 -7.22 -4.54
N LEU A 28 2.32 -7.06 -5.20
CA LEU A 28 1.30 -8.11 -5.35
C LEU A 28 1.81 -9.32 -6.15
N ASP A 29 2.77 -9.13 -7.06
CA ASP A 29 3.46 -10.23 -7.74
C ASP A 29 4.31 -11.09 -6.78
N SER A 30 4.72 -10.51 -5.65
CA SER A 30 5.52 -11.17 -4.62
C SER A 30 4.67 -11.79 -3.50
N GLY A 31 3.41 -11.37 -3.34
CA GLY A 31 2.49 -11.93 -2.35
C GLY A 31 1.38 -10.97 -1.92
N THR A 32 0.82 -11.23 -0.73
CA THR A 32 -0.21 -10.40 -0.12
C THR A 32 0.39 -9.09 0.39
N VAL A 33 -0.28 -7.97 0.13
CA VAL A 33 0.19 -6.62 0.46
C VAL A 33 -0.71 -5.99 1.53
N GLY A 34 -0.13 -5.63 2.67
CA GLY A 34 -0.81 -4.90 3.73
C GLY A 34 -1.23 -3.49 3.28
N LEU A 35 -2.40 -3.02 3.70
CA LEU A 35 -2.84 -1.66 3.38
C LEU A 35 -1.89 -0.60 3.95
N TYR A 36 -1.29 -0.84 5.12
CA TYR A 36 -0.27 0.03 5.69
C TYR A 36 0.96 0.17 4.79
N GLU A 37 1.27 -0.84 3.97
CA GLU A 37 2.42 -0.82 3.05
C GLU A 37 2.25 0.23 1.95
N PHE A 38 1.02 0.61 1.60
CA PHE A 38 0.77 1.70 0.65
C PHE A 38 1.35 3.01 1.18
N ILE A 39 1.23 3.24 2.48
CA ILE A 39 1.79 4.42 3.15
C ILE A 39 3.31 4.30 3.25
N TRP A 40 3.83 3.09 3.49
CA TRP A 40 5.27 2.85 3.53
C TRP A 40 5.95 3.09 2.18
N VAL A 41 5.31 2.69 1.08
CA VAL A 41 5.82 2.96 -0.28
C VAL A 41 5.95 4.46 -0.50
N PHE A 42 4.95 5.27 -0.12
CA PHE A 42 5.07 6.74 -0.19
C PHE A 42 6.17 7.30 0.70
N ARG A 43 6.28 6.82 1.95
CA ARG A 43 7.30 7.29 2.91
C ARG A 43 8.71 6.93 2.45
N GLY A 44 8.92 5.72 1.94
CA GLY A 44 10.19 5.29 1.36
C GLY A 44 10.55 6.06 0.07
N ALA A 45 9.55 6.61 -0.61
CA ALA A 45 9.75 7.47 -1.76
C ALA A 45 10.01 8.95 -1.42
N GLU A 46 10.00 9.30 -0.12
CA GLU A 46 10.17 10.67 0.39
C GLU A 46 9.16 11.66 -0.21
N LEU A 47 7.92 11.23 -0.43
CA LEU A 47 6.86 12.11 -0.90
C LEU A 47 6.51 13.14 0.19
N ASP A 48 6.74 14.42 -0.08
CA ASP A 48 6.40 15.53 0.82
C ASP A 48 4.89 15.80 0.82
N ALA A 49 4.15 15.00 1.61
CA ALA A 49 2.72 15.12 1.80
C ALA A 49 2.33 14.74 3.22
N ALA A 50 1.28 15.39 3.74
CA ALA A 50 0.73 15.04 5.05
C ALA A 50 0.12 13.62 5.06
N ASP A 51 0.12 12.96 6.22
CA ASP A 51 -0.42 11.61 6.39
C ASP A 51 -1.87 11.46 5.86
N SER A 52 -2.72 12.47 6.05
CA SER A 52 -4.10 12.47 5.53
C SER A 52 -4.16 12.48 4.00
N GLN A 53 -3.20 13.14 3.36
CA GLN A 53 -3.07 13.18 1.91
C GLN A 53 -2.54 11.84 1.38
N LEU A 54 -1.56 11.23 2.06
CA LEU A 54 -1.06 9.90 1.73
C LEU A 54 -2.16 8.85 1.80
N ARG A 55 -2.99 8.86 2.86
CA ARG A 55 -4.16 7.98 2.99
C ARG A 55 -5.18 8.19 1.86
N SER A 56 -5.37 9.44 1.43
CA SER A 56 -6.26 9.76 0.32
C SER A 56 -5.74 9.19 -1.01
N TYR A 57 -4.43 9.29 -1.27
CA TYR A 57 -3.80 8.67 -2.44
C TYR A 57 -3.85 7.14 -2.37
N ALA A 58 -3.60 6.56 -1.20
CA ALA A 58 -3.64 5.12 -0.99
C ALA A 58 -5.06 4.55 -1.22
N MET A 59 -6.09 5.25 -0.73
CA MET A 59 -7.48 4.86 -0.97
C MET A 59 -7.88 4.96 -2.45
N ALA A 60 -7.41 6.00 -3.15
CA ALA A 60 -7.63 6.14 -4.59
C ALA A 60 -6.90 5.03 -5.39
N ALA A 61 -5.68 4.68 -5.00
CA ALA A 61 -4.90 3.63 -5.64
C ALA A 61 -5.56 2.25 -5.45
N LEU A 62 -5.99 1.95 -4.22
CA LEU A 62 -6.73 0.72 -3.92
C LEU A 62 -8.03 0.64 -4.72
N SER A 63 -8.81 1.72 -4.77
CA SER A 63 -10.07 1.76 -5.54
C SER A 63 -9.82 1.51 -7.03
N LEU A 64 -8.74 2.06 -7.58
CA LEU A 64 -8.36 1.85 -8.98
C LEU A 64 -7.96 0.38 -9.22
N LEU A 65 -7.12 -0.20 -8.35
CA LEU A 65 -6.73 -1.60 -8.41
C LEU A 65 -7.94 -2.55 -8.31
N GLU A 66 -8.86 -2.33 -7.37
CA GLU A 66 -10.09 -3.11 -7.22
C GLU A 66 -11.02 -2.99 -8.45
N SER A 67 -10.90 -1.91 -9.23
CA SER A 67 -11.69 -1.73 -10.47
C SER A 67 -11.06 -2.39 -11.70
N GLU A 68 -9.74 -2.59 -11.69
CA GLU A 68 -8.97 -3.12 -12.84
C GLU A 68 -8.63 -4.61 -12.68
N GLU A 69 -8.55 -5.12 -11.45
CA GLU A 69 -8.06 -6.46 -11.13
C GLU A 69 -8.99 -7.20 -10.16
N ALA A 70 -8.95 -8.53 -10.22
CA ALA A 70 -9.62 -9.38 -9.25
C ALA A 70 -8.81 -9.43 -7.95
N LEU A 71 -9.01 -8.43 -7.09
CA LEU A 71 -8.41 -8.37 -5.76
C LEU A 71 -9.36 -8.88 -4.69
N GLN A 72 -8.79 -9.53 -3.69
CA GLN A 72 -9.47 -9.91 -2.46
C GLN A 72 -8.88 -9.18 -1.27
N ARG A 73 -9.75 -8.60 -0.45
CA ARG A 73 -9.39 -8.08 0.87
C ARG A 73 -9.40 -9.21 1.90
N VAL A 74 -8.31 -9.30 2.63
CA VAL A 74 -8.08 -10.29 3.69
C VAL A 74 -7.60 -9.60 4.95
N ARG A 75 -7.87 -10.22 6.09
CA ARG A 75 -7.31 -9.84 7.39
C ARG A 75 -6.27 -10.86 7.78
N LEU A 76 -5.08 -10.38 8.12
CA LEU A 76 -3.94 -11.18 8.55
C LEU A 76 -3.56 -10.81 9.98
N THR A 77 -2.92 -11.74 10.69
CA THR A 77 -2.40 -11.50 12.05
C THR A 77 -0.94 -11.89 12.14
N TRP A 78 -0.03 -10.93 12.09
CA TRP A 78 1.40 -11.21 12.26
C TRP A 78 1.71 -11.80 13.65
N PRO A 79 2.62 -12.78 13.78
CA PRO A 79 3.41 -13.45 12.74
C PRO A 79 2.74 -14.68 12.10
N GLN A 80 1.46 -14.90 12.36
CA GLN A 80 0.72 -16.03 11.82
C GLN A 80 0.21 -15.73 10.40
N GLU A 81 0.35 -16.68 9.48
CA GLU A 81 -0.25 -16.59 8.14
C GLU A 81 -1.75 -16.95 8.16
N SER A 82 -2.42 -16.79 9.30
CA SER A 82 -3.85 -17.05 9.38
C SER A 82 -4.59 -15.88 8.71
N SER A 83 -5.20 -16.16 7.56
CA SER A 83 -5.98 -15.19 6.81
C SER A 83 -7.47 -15.43 6.98
N GLU A 84 -8.22 -14.40 7.36
CA GLU A 84 -9.68 -14.40 7.29
C GLU A 84 -10.11 -13.54 6.09
N GLN A 85 -10.97 -14.08 5.23
CA GLN A 85 -11.53 -13.30 4.13
C GLN A 85 -12.49 -12.25 4.69
N THR A 86 -12.27 -10.98 4.34
CA THR A 86 -13.07 -9.86 4.86
C THR A 86 -13.97 -9.25 3.80
N SER A 87 -14.59 -10.12 2.97
CA SER A 87 -15.51 -9.70 1.93
C SER A 87 -16.56 -8.72 2.47
N GLY A 88 -16.46 -7.45 2.07
CA GLY A 88 -17.39 -6.39 2.46
C GLY A 88 -17.04 -5.63 3.74
N GLU A 89 -15.87 -5.84 4.36
CA GLU A 89 -15.43 -4.98 5.46
C GLU A 89 -15.27 -3.54 4.98
N ALA A 90 -15.91 -2.57 5.63
CA ALA A 90 -15.76 -1.16 5.27
C ALA A 90 -14.36 -0.68 5.68
N LEU A 91 -13.66 0.01 4.77
CA LEU A 91 -12.39 0.63 5.10
C LEU A 91 -12.63 1.79 6.08
N SER A 92 -11.90 1.77 7.19
CA SER A 92 -11.87 2.85 8.16
C SER A 92 -10.57 3.64 8.02
N PRO A 93 -10.46 4.84 8.62
CA PRO A 93 -9.18 5.56 8.66
C PRO A 93 -8.05 4.71 9.26
N HIS A 94 -8.36 3.81 10.20
CA HIS A 94 -7.40 2.92 10.86
C HIS A 94 -6.99 1.71 10.04
N SER A 95 -7.66 1.44 8.92
CA SER A 95 -7.32 0.32 8.02
C SER A 95 -5.93 0.47 7.38
N TRP A 96 -5.34 1.66 7.44
CA TRP A 96 -4.03 2.02 6.89
C TRP A 96 -2.93 2.12 7.95
N ASP A 97 -3.29 1.96 9.23
CA ASP A 97 -2.33 2.03 10.32
C ASP A 97 -1.52 0.71 10.36
N GLU A 98 -0.29 0.79 10.86
CA GLU A 98 0.53 -0.40 11.08
C GLU A 98 -0.14 -1.35 12.09
N PRO A 99 0.10 -2.67 11.97
CA PRO A 99 -0.42 -3.63 12.94
C PRO A 99 -0.02 -3.25 14.36
N GLY A 100 -1.03 -3.17 15.24
CA GLY A 100 -0.86 -2.84 16.66
C GLY A 100 -0.34 -4.01 17.48
N GLY A 101 -0.58 -3.95 18.80
CA GLY A 101 -0.10 -4.97 19.74
C GLY A 101 -0.67 -6.39 19.53
N ASP A 102 -1.78 -6.54 18.80
CA ASP A 102 -2.37 -7.81 18.42
C ASP A 102 -1.84 -8.35 17.08
N GLY A 103 -1.06 -7.55 16.34
CA GLY A 103 -0.48 -7.94 15.05
C GLY A 103 -1.47 -7.99 13.89
N THR A 104 -2.74 -7.59 14.08
CA THR A 104 -3.78 -7.71 13.06
C THR A 104 -3.73 -6.54 12.08
N TYR A 105 -3.85 -6.83 10.78
CA TYR A 105 -3.91 -5.82 9.73
C TYR A 105 -4.75 -6.27 8.54
N LEU A 106 -5.22 -5.29 7.78
CA LEU A 106 -5.88 -5.52 6.50
C LEU A 106 -4.87 -5.56 5.37
N ALA A 107 -5.11 -6.44 4.42
CA ALA A 107 -4.27 -6.64 3.26
C ALA A 107 -5.11 -6.95 2.01
N VAL A 108 -4.46 -6.87 0.87
CA VAL A 108 -5.02 -7.21 -0.45
C VAL A 108 -4.15 -8.28 -1.09
N THR A 109 -4.79 -9.22 -1.78
CA THR A 109 -4.14 -10.29 -2.51
C THR A 109 -4.87 -10.54 -3.82
N ARG A 110 -4.18 -11.09 -4.82
CA ARG A 110 -4.80 -11.45 -6.10
C ARG A 110 -5.53 -12.79 -5.98
N LEU A 111 -6.67 -12.91 -6.66
CA LEU A 111 -7.43 -14.15 -6.81
C LEU A 111 -6.85 -15.08 -7.89
#